data_AF-A0A368DGI0-F1
#
_entry.id   AF-A0A368DGI0-F1
#
_cell.length_a   1.000
_cell.length_b   1.000
_cell.length_c   1.000
_cell.angle_alpha   90.00
_cell.angle_beta   90.00
_cell.angle_gamma   90.00
#
_symmetry.space_group_name_H-M   'P 1'
#
loop_
_entity.id
_entity.type
_entity.pdbx_description
1 polymer ?
#
loop_
_entity_poly.entity_id
_entity_poly.type
_entity_poly.pdbx_seq_one_letter_code
_entity_poly.pdbx_strand_id
1 'polypeptide(L)'
;ILSGYYGVLKPLDLIQPYRLEMGTKLQVNGSENLYKFWSENITDSIIDEMSSEEILINLASNEYFDAFNNEKFNGKIISPVFKDFKNGKLKIISFYAKKARGLMVRYIVDNNISNYNDLLGFNLDNYAYNESETIDENKPVFTR
;
A
#
# COMPACT_ATOMS: atom_id res chain seq x y z
N ILE A 1 3.73 -3.69 -7.58
CA ILE A 1 2.99 -4.75 -6.84
C ILE A 1 4.00 -5.53 -6.01
N LEU A 2 3.78 -5.71 -4.71
CA LEU A 2 4.69 -6.50 -3.85
C LEU A 2 4.35 -7.99 -3.94
N SER A 3 5.36 -8.85 -3.96
CA SER A 3 5.26 -10.29 -4.18
C SER A 3 6.23 -11.05 -3.28
N GLY A 4 5.78 -12.12 -2.63
CA GLY A 4 6.66 -13.00 -1.86
C GLY A 4 7.64 -13.81 -2.71
N TYR A 5 7.35 -14.00 -4.01
CA TYR A 5 8.20 -14.78 -4.93
C TYR A 5 9.03 -13.90 -5.86
N TYR A 6 8.46 -12.81 -6.37
CA TYR A 6 9.12 -11.93 -7.33
C TYR A 6 9.67 -10.65 -6.69
N GLY A 7 9.43 -10.39 -5.40
CA GLY A 7 9.80 -9.15 -4.73
C GLY A 7 8.88 -7.99 -5.17
N VAL A 8 9.21 -7.35 -6.29
CA VAL A 8 8.43 -6.26 -6.90
C VAL A 8 8.07 -6.62 -8.33
N LEU A 9 6.82 -6.36 -8.70
CA LEU A 9 6.30 -6.54 -10.06
C LEU A 9 5.70 -5.23 -10.58
N LYS A 10 5.99 -4.91 -11.83
CA LYS A 10 5.31 -3.88 -12.62
C LYS A 10 3.99 -4.41 -13.19
N PRO A 11 3.05 -3.54 -13.56
CA PRO A 11 1.75 -3.96 -14.08
C PRO A 11 1.79 -4.88 -15.32
N LEU A 12 2.85 -4.82 -16.11
CA LEU A 12 3.00 -5.55 -17.37
C LEU A 12 4.03 -6.69 -17.30
N ASP A 13 4.58 -6.98 -16.12
CA ASP A 13 5.53 -8.08 -15.96
C ASP A 13 4.86 -9.43 -16.19
N LEU A 14 5.54 -10.31 -16.93
CA LEU A 14 5.10 -11.70 -17.10
C LEU A 14 5.34 -12.48 -15.81
N ILE A 15 4.32 -13.23 -15.37
CA ILE A 15 4.41 -14.09 -14.20
C ILE A 15 4.00 -15.51 -14.52
N GLN A 16 4.65 -16.47 -13.86
CA GLN A 16 4.15 -17.84 -13.76
C GLN A 16 3.20 -17.98 -12.56
N PRO A 17 2.19 -18.86 -12.62
CA PRO A 17 1.34 -19.16 -11.47
C PRO A 17 2.18 -19.66 -10.29
N TYR A 18 1.94 -19.10 -9.11
CA TYR A 18 2.65 -19.49 -7.89
C TYR A 18 1.77 -19.21 -6.66
N ARG A 19 2.16 -19.79 -5.52
CA ARG A 19 1.62 -19.42 -4.21
C ARG A 19 2.76 -19.32 -3.21
N LEU A 20 3.14 -18.09 -2.89
CA LEU A 20 4.10 -17.77 -1.84
C LEU A 20 3.73 -16.41 -1.25
N GLU A 21 2.95 -16.41 -0.17
CA GLU A 21 2.62 -15.21 0.58
C GLU A 21 3.87 -14.66 1.30
N MET A 22 4.00 -13.34 1.44
CA MET A 22 5.16 -12.70 2.08
C MET A 22 5.33 -13.16 3.54
N GLY A 23 4.24 -13.45 4.25
CA GLY A 23 4.27 -13.98 5.61
C GLY A 23 4.67 -15.45 5.74
N THR A 24 4.98 -16.15 4.64
CA THR A 24 5.37 -17.56 4.69
C THR A 24 6.66 -17.73 5.48
N LYS A 25 6.66 -18.67 6.43
CA LYS A 25 7.85 -19.05 7.20
C LYS A 25 8.79 -19.87 6.33
N LEU A 26 9.64 -19.19 5.56
CA LEU A 26 10.59 -19.80 4.65
C LEU A 26 11.95 -19.12 4.80
N GLN A 27 12.98 -19.92 5.08
CA GLN A 27 14.37 -19.47 5.04
C GLN A 27 14.89 -19.57 3.60
N VAL A 28 15.56 -18.52 3.12
CA VAL A 28 16.07 -18.44 1.75
C VAL A 28 17.47 -17.86 1.79
N ASN A 29 18.45 -18.54 1.20
CA ASN A 29 19.83 -18.06 1.07
C ASN A 29 20.45 -17.50 2.37
N GLY A 30 20.17 -18.14 3.51
CA GLY A 30 20.67 -17.71 4.83
C GLY A 30 19.84 -16.60 5.49
N SER A 31 18.86 -16.01 4.81
CA SER A 31 17.88 -15.11 5.42
C SER A 31 16.82 -15.90 6.21
N GLU A 32 16.48 -15.39 7.40
CA GLU A 32 15.55 -16.05 8.31
C GLU A 32 14.10 -16.12 7.82
N ASN A 33 13.70 -15.17 6.96
CA ASN A 33 12.36 -15.06 6.40
C ASN A 33 12.37 -14.21 5.12
N LEU A 34 11.23 -14.19 4.41
CA LEU A 34 11.04 -13.45 3.17
C LEU A 34 11.16 -11.93 3.36
N TYR A 35 10.77 -11.38 4.51
CA TYR A 35 10.93 -9.94 4.79
C TYR A 35 12.40 -9.53 4.73
N LYS A 36 13.27 -10.23 5.49
CA LYS A 36 14.72 -9.98 5.50
C LYS A 36 15.35 -10.27 4.14
N PHE A 37 14.91 -11.32 3.46
CA PHE A 37 15.40 -11.68 2.13
C PHE A 37 15.12 -10.60 1.09
N TRP A 38 13.91 -10.02 1.12
CA TRP A 38 13.47 -9.05 0.12
C TRP A 38 13.74 -7.58 0.48
N SER A 39 14.09 -7.29 1.74
CA SER A 39 14.02 -5.92 2.25
C SER A 39 14.83 -4.92 1.43
N GLU A 40 16.08 -5.23 1.12
CA GLU A 40 16.92 -4.35 0.31
C GLU A 40 16.39 -4.24 -1.13
N ASN A 41 16.19 -5.37 -1.80
CA ASN A 41 15.73 -5.40 -3.20
C ASN A 41 14.41 -4.65 -3.42
N ILE A 42 13.42 -4.82 -2.53
CA ILE A 42 12.13 -4.12 -2.62
C ILE A 42 12.33 -2.62 -2.42
N THR A 43 13.10 -2.24 -1.40
CA THR A 43 13.27 -0.84 -1.02
C THR A 43 14.03 -0.09 -2.11
N ASP A 44 15.16 -0.64 -2.54
CA ASP A 44 16.02 -0.02 -3.55
C ASP A 44 15.27 0.06 -4.90
N SER A 45 14.55 -0.99 -5.30
CA SER A 45 13.73 -0.97 -6.53
C SER A 45 12.63 0.10 -6.53
N ILE A 46 12.04 0.40 -5.37
CA ILE A 46 11.03 1.46 -5.27
C ILE A 46 11.69 2.83 -5.28
N ILE A 47 12.78 3.01 -4.52
CA ILE A 47 13.51 4.28 -4.46
C ILE A 47 14.07 4.66 -5.83
N ASP A 48 14.63 3.71 -6.57
CA ASP A 48 15.24 3.96 -7.88
C ASP A 48 14.23 4.41 -8.95
N GLU A 49 12.93 4.12 -8.76
CA GLU A 49 11.85 4.57 -9.66
C GLU A 49 11.26 5.92 -9.25
N MET A 50 11.58 6.42 -8.06
CA MET A 50 11.01 7.64 -7.51
C MET A 50 11.97 8.83 -7.63
N SER A 51 11.42 9.98 -7.97
CA SER A 51 12.06 11.27 -7.77
C SER A 51 11.95 11.72 -6.31
N SER A 52 12.85 12.60 -5.87
CA SER A 52 12.91 13.06 -4.46
C SER A 52 11.67 13.83 -3.99
N GLU A 53 10.83 14.31 -4.91
CA GLU A 53 9.63 15.10 -4.61
C GLU A 53 8.35 14.26 -4.62
N GLU A 54 8.43 12.99 -5.04
CA GLU A 54 7.26 12.11 -5.14
C GLU A 54 6.83 11.54 -3.78
N ILE A 55 5.52 11.31 -3.67
CA ILE A 55 4.90 10.67 -2.52
C ILE A 55 4.70 9.18 -2.78
N LEU A 56 5.10 8.34 -1.82
CA LEU A 56 4.84 6.91 -1.88
C LEU A 56 3.45 6.62 -1.30
N ILE A 57 2.50 6.19 -2.13
CA ILE A 57 1.17 5.78 -1.67
C ILE A 57 1.17 4.29 -1.35
N ASN A 58 1.16 3.95 -0.06
CA ASN A 58 1.06 2.57 0.41
C ASN A 58 -0.40 2.10 0.43
N LEU A 59 -0.77 1.32 -0.60
CA LEU A 59 -2.04 0.58 -0.70
C LEU A 59 -1.84 -0.93 -0.57
N ALA A 60 -0.69 -1.38 -0.07
CA ALA A 60 -0.45 -2.77 0.27
C ALA A 60 -1.03 -3.11 1.66
N SER A 61 -1.14 -4.40 2.00
CA SER A 61 -1.31 -4.79 3.40
C SER A 61 0.04 -4.77 4.12
N ASN A 62 0.00 -4.64 5.45
CA ASN A 62 1.20 -4.72 6.29
C ASN A 62 2.01 -6.00 6.00
N GLU A 63 1.33 -7.15 5.82
CA GLU A 63 2.00 -8.40 5.44
C GLU A 63 2.97 -8.27 4.25
N TYR A 64 2.70 -7.38 3.29
CA TYR A 64 3.61 -7.14 2.17
C TYR A 64 4.50 -5.92 2.42
N PHE A 65 3.95 -4.83 2.97
CA PHE A 65 4.69 -3.59 3.18
C PHE A 65 5.75 -3.69 4.27
N ASP A 66 5.63 -4.62 5.21
CA ASP A 66 6.63 -4.87 6.26
C ASP A 66 7.99 -5.36 5.69
N ALA A 67 8.05 -5.74 4.42
CA ALA A 67 9.31 -6.00 3.73
C ALA A 67 10.03 -4.69 3.31
N PHE A 68 9.31 -3.59 3.13
CA PHE A 68 9.90 -2.30 2.78
C PHE A 68 10.64 -1.68 3.96
N ASN A 69 11.87 -1.24 3.75
CA ASN A 69 12.68 -0.60 4.78
C ASN A 69 12.39 0.91 4.83
N ASN A 70 11.46 1.28 5.71
CA ASN A 70 11.07 2.67 5.94
C ASN A 70 12.25 3.57 6.36
N GLU A 71 13.28 3.03 7.02
CA GLU A 71 14.43 3.82 7.50
C GLU A 71 15.36 4.26 6.36
N LYS A 72 15.37 3.51 5.24
CA LYS A 72 16.12 3.90 4.03
C LYS A 72 15.35 4.92 3.17
N PHE A 73 14.06 5.14 3.42
CA PHE A 73 13.22 6.00 2.61
C PHE A 73 13.07 7.39 3.24
N ASN A 74 13.63 8.41 2.57
CA ASN A 74 13.58 9.80 3.05
C ASN A 74 12.37 10.59 2.54
N GLY A 75 11.45 9.96 1.79
CA GLY A 75 10.27 10.60 1.21
C GLY A 75 9.02 10.51 2.09
N LYS A 76 7.91 11.07 1.61
CA LYS A 76 6.61 11.01 2.30
C LYS A 76 5.87 9.72 1.94
N ILE A 77 5.52 8.91 2.95
CA ILE A 77 4.70 7.71 2.78
C ILE A 77 3.27 8.02 3.23
N ILE A 78 2.31 7.92 2.32
CA ILE A 78 0.87 8.07 2.62
C ILE A 78 0.23 6.68 2.61
N SER A 79 -0.41 6.30 3.71
CA SER A 79 -1.08 5.01 3.88
C SER A 79 -2.58 5.21 4.14
N PRO A 80 -3.41 5.42 3.10
CA PRO A 80 -4.85 5.62 3.26
C PRO A 80 -5.55 4.51 4.04
N VAL A 81 -6.46 4.89 4.94
CA VAL A 81 -7.20 3.96 5.80
C VAL A 81 -8.67 3.99 5.45
N PHE A 82 -9.25 2.83 5.15
CA PHE A 82 -10.66 2.71 4.79
C PHE A 82 -11.44 2.10 5.95
N LYS A 83 -12.44 2.83 6.46
CA LYS A 83 -13.33 2.37 7.54
C LYS A 83 -14.78 2.35 7.04
N ASP A 84 -15.53 1.36 7.50
CA ASP A 84 -16.95 1.22 7.23
C ASP A 84 -17.73 1.33 8.54
N PHE A 85 -18.89 1.97 8.50
CA PHE A 85 -19.80 2.06 9.63
C PHE A 85 -20.51 0.73 9.86
N LYS A 86 -20.27 0.09 11.01
CA LYS A 86 -20.89 -1.18 11.38
C LYS A 86 -21.14 -1.26 12.87
N ASN A 87 -22.39 -1.51 13.25
CA ASN A 87 -22.85 -1.62 14.64
C ASN A 87 -22.53 -0.36 15.46
N GLY A 88 -22.89 0.82 14.93
CA GLY A 88 -22.75 2.09 15.65
C GLY A 88 -21.34 2.69 15.67
N LYS A 89 -20.36 2.08 15.00
CA LYS A 89 -18.98 2.59 14.96
C LYS A 89 -18.26 2.30 13.65
N LEU A 90 -17.31 3.16 13.32
CA LEU A 90 -16.40 2.99 12.20
C LEU A 90 -15.36 1.91 12.50
N LYS A 91 -15.14 0.99 11.56
CA LYS A 91 -14.13 -0.07 11.65
C LYS A 91 -13.53 -0.38 10.29
N ILE A 92 -12.29 -0.85 10.29
CA ILE A 92 -11.72 -1.48 9.11
C ILE A 92 -12.38 -2.85 8.92
N ILE A 93 -13.16 -3.01 7.85
CA ILE A 93 -13.69 -4.30 7.43
C ILE A 93 -12.76 -4.83 6.32
N SER A 94 -11.98 -5.86 6.62
CA SER A 94 -10.85 -6.31 5.78
C SER A 94 -11.22 -6.56 4.31
N PHE A 95 -12.38 -7.17 4.04
CA PHE A 95 -12.87 -7.39 2.67
C PHE A 95 -13.11 -6.08 1.91
N TYR A 96 -13.75 -5.10 2.54
CA TYR A 96 -14.03 -3.80 1.93
C TYR A 96 -12.78 -2.95 1.82
N ALA A 97 -11.91 -2.96 2.82
CA ALA A 97 -10.64 -2.25 2.77
C ALA A 97 -9.74 -2.75 1.61
N LYS A 98 -9.71 -4.06 1.34
CA LYS A 98 -8.99 -4.62 0.17
C LYS A 98 -9.56 -4.11 -1.15
N LYS A 99 -10.89 -4.09 -1.30
CA LYS A 99 -11.56 -3.52 -2.48
C LYS A 99 -11.27 -2.03 -2.63
N ALA A 100 -11.38 -1.27 -1.53
CA ALA A 100 -11.18 0.17 -1.51
C ALA A 100 -9.76 0.58 -1.90
N ARG A 101 -8.74 -0.18 -1.49
CA ARG A 101 -7.36 0.02 -1.96
C ARG A 101 -7.22 -0.11 -3.47
N GLY A 102 -7.84 -1.13 -4.06
CA GLY A 102 -7.88 -1.29 -5.52
C GLY A 102 -8.63 -0.14 -6.22
N LEU A 103 -9.74 0.31 -5.64
CA LEU A 103 -10.47 1.48 -6.13
C LEU A 103 -9.64 2.76 -6.04
N MET A 104 -8.85 2.95 -4.98
CA MET A 104 -7.96 4.09 -4.84
C MET A 104 -6.86 4.06 -5.90
N VAL A 105 -6.23 2.90 -6.17
CA VAL A 105 -5.28 2.77 -7.30
C VAL A 105 -5.94 3.20 -8.61
N ARG A 106 -7.15 2.71 -8.88
CA ARG A 106 -7.90 3.08 -10.08
C ARG A 106 -8.19 4.58 -10.12
N TYR A 107 -8.66 5.17 -9.03
CA TYR A 107 -8.94 6.60 -8.94
C TYR A 107 -7.69 7.44 -9.23
N ILE A 108 -6.54 7.07 -8.66
CA ILE A 108 -5.25 7.74 -8.89
C ILE A 108 -4.90 7.72 -10.39
N VAL A 109 -4.98 6.55 -11.01
CA VAL A 109 -4.61 6.37 -12.43
C VAL A 109 -5.61 7.04 -13.36
N ASP A 110 -6.92 6.82 -13.18
CA ASP A 110 -7.97 7.35 -14.06
C ASP A 110 -8.04 8.89 -14.04
N ASN A 111 -7.60 9.52 -12.95
CA ASN A 111 -7.66 10.98 -12.77
C ASN A 111 -6.28 11.66 -12.79
N ASN A 112 -5.19 10.93 -13.06
CA ASN A 112 -3.80 11.45 -13.04
C ASN A 112 -3.45 12.20 -11.73
N ILE A 113 -3.84 11.64 -10.59
CA ILE A 113 -3.60 12.24 -9.28
C ILE A 113 -2.10 12.25 -9.01
N SER A 114 -1.55 13.44 -8.74
CA SER A 114 -0.10 13.66 -8.55
C SER A 114 0.26 14.34 -7.23
N ASN A 115 -0.72 14.71 -6.40
CA ASN A 115 -0.48 15.37 -5.12
C ASN A 115 -1.44 14.88 -4.03
N TYR A 116 -1.09 15.18 -2.78
CA TYR A 116 -1.83 14.75 -1.60
C TYR A 116 -3.25 15.31 -1.53
N ASN A 117 -3.47 16.56 -1.93
CA ASN A 117 -4.79 17.19 -1.80
C ASN A 117 -5.81 16.53 -2.74
N ASP A 118 -5.40 16.22 -3.96
CA ASP A 118 -6.28 15.56 -4.94
C ASP A 118 -6.60 14.10 -4.54
N LEU A 119 -5.69 13.45 -3.81
CA LEU A 119 -5.91 12.12 -3.21
C LEU A 119 -7.07 12.14 -2.20
N LEU A 120 -7.21 13.22 -1.42
CA LEU A 120 -8.32 13.37 -0.46
C LEU A 120 -9.69 13.48 -1.16
N GLY A 121 -9.71 13.80 -2.46
CA GLY A 121 -10.92 13.83 -3.28
C GLY A 121 -11.51 12.44 -3.62
N PHE A 122 -10.86 11.34 -3.23
CA PHE A 122 -11.35 9.99 -3.49
C PHE A 122 -12.79 9.78 -2.99
N ASN A 123 -13.67 9.39 -3.92
CA ASN A 123 -15.11 9.32 -3.70
C ASN A 123 -15.79 8.05 -4.27
N LEU A 124 -15.02 6.99 -4.57
CA LEU A 124 -15.57 5.77 -5.16
C LEU A 124 -16.25 4.88 -4.11
N ASP A 125 -17.30 4.15 -4.53
CA ASP A 125 -18.02 3.16 -3.72
C ASP A 125 -18.60 3.74 -2.42
N ASN A 126 -18.95 5.04 -2.40
CA ASN A 126 -19.45 5.84 -1.29
C ASN A 126 -18.45 6.13 -0.15
N TYR A 127 -17.15 5.88 -0.36
CA TYR A 127 -16.15 6.41 0.55
C TYR A 127 -16.02 7.93 0.38
N ALA A 128 -15.69 8.64 1.46
CA ALA A 128 -15.29 10.03 1.43
C ALA A 128 -14.21 10.29 2.49
N TYR A 129 -13.32 11.26 2.24
CA TYR A 129 -12.34 11.68 3.25
C TYR A 129 -13.04 12.18 4.51
N ASN A 130 -12.52 11.75 5.66
CA ASN A 130 -13.04 12.08 6.97
C ASN A 130 -11.92 12.71 7.81
N GLU A 131 -11.92 14.04 7.84
CA GLU A 131 -10.95 14.84 8.58
C GLU A 131 -10.99 14.52 10.09
N SER A 132 -12.19 14.39 10.67
CA SER A 132 -12.35 14.12 12.10
C SER A 132 -11.78 12.77 12.55
N GLU A 133 -11.75 11.78 11.66
CA GLU A 133 -11.15 10.48 11.91
C GLU A 133 -9.66 10.41 11.55
N THR A 134 -9.13 11.42 10.85
CA THR A 134 -7.74 11.52 10.41
C THR A 134 -6.89 12.19 11.47
N ILE A 135 -6.25 11.37 12.30
CA ILE A 135 -5.36 11.84 13.37
C ILE A 135 -3.93 12.07 12.86
N ASP A 136 -3.51 11.26 11.88
CA ASP A 136 -2.18 11.28 11.26
C ASP A 136 -2.37 11.64 9.79
N GLU A 137 -1.79 12.77 9.35
CA GLU A 137 -1.87 13.23 7.96
C GLU A 137 -1.27 12.24 6.96
N ASN A 138 -0.35 11.37 7.40
CA ASN A 138 0.19 10.31 6.57
C ASN A 138 -0.75 9.11 6.46
N LYS A 139 -1.89 9.12 7.16
CA LYS A 139 -2.90 8.06 7.17
C LYS A 139 -4.30 8.66 7.01
N PRO A 140 -4.59 9.33 5.87
CA PRO A 140 -5.90 9.91 5.63
C PRO A 140 -6.97 8.82 5.72
N VAL A 141 -8.01 9.09 6.51
CA VAL A 141 -9.10 8.16 6.75
C VAL A 141 -10.24 8.46 5.78
N PHE A 142 -10.69 7.42 5.09
CA PHE A 142 -11.87 7.45 4.24
C PHE A 142 -12.94 6.57 4.85
N THR A 143 -14.15 7.11 4.99
CA THR A 143 -15.27 6.44 5.66
C THR A 143 -16.44 6.22 4.73
N ARG A 144 -17.17 5.14 4.95
CA ARG A 144 -18.44 4.81 4.30
C ARG A 144 -19.45 4.28 5.31
#